data_AF-A0A7C9E6P4-F1
#
_entry.id   AF-A0A7C9E6P4-F1
#
_cell.length_a   1.000
_cell.length_b   1.000
_cell.length_c   1.000
_cell.angle_alpha   90.00
_cell.angle_beta   90.00
_cell.angle_gamma   90.00
#
_symmetry.space_group_name_H-M   'P 1'
#
loop_
_entity.id
_entity.type
_entity.pdbx_description
1 polymer ?
#
loop_
_entity_poly.entity_id
_entity_poly.type
_entity_poly.pdbx_seq_one_letter_code
_entity_poly.pdbx_strand_id
1 'polypeptide(L)'
;MGKFLSLSHVLILIFLMKSSIFCPHLHAMPPPNPIQCNATSCTLHNAYGVWGDRRDCGSSKLVYPATEEELRLAVANANQNNLKVKFKLEGAFKRSITLNFTKDEGIEDEYMEHGKKYEFGDIGWYPSAYTAVYRYDQRLPLTTSGDAVNDFLGFQSQSVLVSSATRAIEKLNESNRDVKGKCKMAETFMVYRKLIANGLKNKKLIFTGYPVIGTQAKMQTSGSCLYSSPLRPDLTCGWDPRIKGLKFYETTAIFPASKFGDFIRDVKKLRDLIK
;
A
#
# COMPACT_ATOMS: atom_id res chain seq x y z
N MET A 1 46.68 2.59 50.79
CA MET A 1 45.65 3.32 51.57
C MET A 1 44.71 3.99 50.58
N GLY A 2 43.59 3.41 50.19
CA GLY A 2 42.42 3.13 51.02
C GLY A 2 41.30 4.07 50.57
N LYS A 3 40.79 3.89 49.34
CA LYS A 3 39.62 4.64 48.86
C LYS A 3 38.37 3.89 49.33
N PHE A 4 37.79 4.38 50.42
CA PHE A 4 36.46 3.95 50.89
C PHE A 4 35.41 4.34 49.85
N LEU A 5 34.82 3.33 49.20
CA LEU A 5 33.54 3.49 48.49
C LEU A 5 32.45 3.55 49.56
N SER A 6 31.75 4.68 49.60
CA SER A 6 30.58 4.89 50.46
C SER A 6 29.48 3.86 50.15
N LEU A 7 29.05 3.13 51.18
CA LEU A 7 28.04 2.06 51.11
C LEU A 7 26.69 2.54 50.53
N SER A 8 26.43 3.84 50.51
CA SER A 8 25.19 4.42 49.95
C SER A 8 25.14 4.41 48.41
N HIS A 9 26.28 4.31 47.72
CA HIS A 9 26.31 4.29 46.25
C HIS A 9 26.20 2.87 45.68
N VAL A 10 26.54 1.83 46.47
CA VAL A 10 26.42 0.42 46.06
C VAL A 10 24.96 -0.05 46.19
N LEU A 11 24.20 0.46 47.18
CA LEU A 11 22.79 0.09 47.31
C LEU A 11 21.89 0.65 46.19
N ILE A 12 22.18 1.84 45.65
CA ILE A 12 21.39 2.43 44.56
C ILE A 12 21.62 1.68 43.24
N LEU A 13 22.83 1.20 42.98
CA LEU A 13 23.13 0.36 41.81
C LEU A 13 22.52 -1.05 41.92
N ILE A 14 22.44 -1.63 43.11
CA ILE A 14 21.78 -2.93 43.32
C ILE A 14 20.25 -2.80 43.23
N PHE A 15 19.65 -1.68 43.64
CA PHE A 15 18.22 -1.43 43.46
C PHE A 15 17.82 -1.16 42.00
N LEU A 16 18.72 -0.61 41.19
CA LEU A 16 18.48 -0.40 39.75
C LEU A 16 18.76 -1.65 38.90
N MET A 17 19.56 -2.61 39.38
CA MET A 17 19.80 -3.88 38.67
C MET A 17 18.89 -5.04 39.09
N LYS A 18 18.19 -4.97 40.24
CA LYS A 18 17.26 -6.01 40.72
C LYS A 18 15.78 -5.76 40.40
N SER A 19 15.44 -4.71 39.66
CA SER A 19 14.08 -4.51 39.11
C SER A 19 13.90 -5.11 37.71
N SER A 20 14.94 -5.73 37.16
CA SER A 20 14.84 -6.56 35.97
C SER A 20 14.49 -7.99 36.39
N ILE A 21 13.35 -8.49 35.92
CA ILE A 21 12.78 -9.84 36.14
C ILE A 21 11.73 -9.90 37.25
N PHE A 22 10.56 -9.33 36.96
CA PHE A 22 9.28 -10.06 36.90
C PHE A 22 8.24 -9.14 36.24
N CYS A 23 8.45 -8.83 34.95
CA CYS A 23 7.30 -8.48 34.13
C CYS A 23 6.70 -9.84 33.77
N PRO A 24 5.54 -10.27 34.32
CA PRO A 24 4.88 -11.46 33.80
C PRO A 24 4.76 -11.25 32.30
N HIS A 25 4.93 -12.30 31.50
CA HIS A 25 4.67 -12.25 30.06
C HIS A 25 3.37 -11.49 29.84
N LEU A 26 3.46 -10.20 29.49
CA LEU A 26 2.33 -9.40 29.08
C LEU A 26 2.09 -9.87 27.65
N HIS A 27 1.43 -11.02 27.53
CA HIS A 27 0.77 -11.39 26.30
C HIS A 27 -0.16 -10.21 26.00
N ALA A 28 0.11 -9.49 24.91
CA ALA A 28 -0.82 -8.49 24.43
C ALA A 28 -2.18 -9.18 24.30
N MET A 29 -3.12 -8.84 25.19
CA MET A 29 -4.47 -9.40 25.11
C MET A 29 -5.08 -8.81 23.84
N PRO A 30 -5.36 -9.62 22.81
CA PRO A 30 -6.06 -9.11 21.65
C PRO A 30 -7.40 -8.53 22.16
N PRO A 31 -7.81 -7.34 21.67
CA PRO A 31 -9.08 -6.78 22.06
C PRO A 31 -10.19 -7.80 21.79
N PRO A 32 -11.23 -7.87 22.65
CA PRO A 32 -12.35 -8.77 22.45
C PRO A 32 -12.99 -8.53 21.09
N ASN A 33 -13.67 -9.54 20.54
CA ASN A 33 -14.35 -9.41 19.26
C ASN A 33 -15.24 -8.15 19.30
N PRO A 34 -15.05 -7.18 18.37
CA PRO A 34 -15.79 -5.93 18.40
C PRO A 34 -17.28 -6.12 18.13
N ILE A 35 -17.71 -7.29 17.65
CA ILE A 35 -19.13 -7.61 17.55
C ILE A 35 -19.49 -8.55 18.70
N GLN A 36 -20.42 -8.10 19.54
CA GLN A 36 -20.99 -8.89 20.64
C GLN A 36 -22.48 -9.08 20.36
N CYS A 37 -22.93 -10.33 20.26
CA CYS A 37 -24.32 -10.65 19.94
C CYS A 37 -25.00 -11.41 21.07
N ASN A 38 -26.28 -11.11 21.27
CA ASN A 38 -27.24 -11.95 21.99
C ASN A 38 -28.19 -12.62 20.99
N ALA A 39 -29.24 -13.30 21.47
CA ALA A 39 -30.17 -14.05 20.63
C ALA A 39 -30.96 -13.20 19.62
N THR A 40 -31.08 -11.89 19.83
CA THR A 40 -31.97 -11.01 19.05
C THR A 40 -31.28 -9.76 18.49
N SER A 41 -30.06 -9.45 18.93
CA SER A 41 -29.36 -8.22 18.60
C SER A 41 -27.85 -8.36 18.75
N CYS A 42 -27.13 -7.54 17.98
CA CYS A 42 -25.68 -7.42 18.06
C CYS A 42 -25.29 -5.98 18.32
N THR A 43 -24.27 -5.77 19.13
CA THR A 43 -23.65 -4.46 19.37
C THR A 43 -22.24 -4.47 18.78
N LEU A 44 -21.94 -3.44 17.98
CA LEU A 44 -20.60 -3.18 17.45
C LEU A 44 -19.88 -2.17 18.37
N HIS A 45 -18.73 -2.58 18.86
CA HIS A 45 -17.83 -1.80 19.70
C HIS A 45 -16.65 -1.31 18.87
N ASN A 46 -16.21 -0.08 19.12
CA ASN A 46 -15.00 0.46 18.53
C ASN A 46 -13.78 -0.01 19.35
N ALA A 47 -12.69 -0.38 18.65
CA ALA A 47 -11.45 -0.85 19.26
C ALA A 47 -10.73 0.21 20.11
N TYR A 48 -11.00 1.51 19.88
CA TYR A 48 -10.28 2.61 20.53
C TYR A 48 -11.12 3.45 21.51
N GLY A 49 -12.35 3.03 21.85
CA GLY A 49 -13.18 3.72 22.85
C GLY A 49 -14.64 3.94 22.41
N VAL A 50 -15.35 4.82 23.11
CA VAL A 50 -16.76 5.12 22.85
C VAL A 50 -16.92 5.86 21.51
N TRP A 51 -17.99 5.57 20.76
CA TRP A 51 -18.34 6.28 19.52
C TRP A 51 -18.44 7.80 19.75
N GLY A 52 -18.15 8.60 18.72
CA GLY A 52 -18.15 10.07 18.83
C GLY A 52 -19.52 10.66 19.20
N ASP A 53 -20.60 9.95 18.90
CA ASP A 53 -21.98 10.26 19.29
C ASP A 53 -22.38 9.67 20.66
N ARG A 54 -21.46 8.96 21.31
CA ARG A 54 -21.61 8.27 22.60
C ARG A 54 -22.76 7.26 22.67
N ARG A 55 -23.23 6.75 21.52
CA ARG A 55 -24.33 5.78 21.46
C ARG A 55 -23.82 4.42 21.03
N ASP A 56 -24.37 3.37 21.63
CA ASP A 56 -24.06 2.01 21.22
C ASP A 56 -24.55 1.73 19.80
N CYS A 57 -23.73 1.01 19.05
CA CYS A 57 -23.98 0.69 17.67
C CYS A 57 -24.69 -0.67 17.56
N GLY A 58 -26.01 -0.67 17.80
CA GLY A 58 -26.85 -1.87 17.67
C GLY A 58 -27.18 -2.25 16.21
N SER A 59 -27.33 -3.55 15.95
CA SER A 59 -27.88 -4.13 14.72
C SER A 59 -28.77 -5.32 15.06
N SER A 60 -29.92 -5.44 14.37
CA SER A 60 -30.82 -6.60 14.49
C SER A 60 -30.35 -7.80 13.68
N LYS A 61 -29.48 -7.60 12.70
CA LYS A 61 -28.99 -8.64 11.81
C LYS A 61 -27.49 -8.48 11.55
N LEU A 62 -26.77 -9.59 11.62
CA LEU A 62 -25.35 -9.67 11.31
C LEU A 62 -25.16 -10.67 10.17
N VAL A 63 -24.33 -10.31 9.19
CA VAL A 63 -24.02 -11.14 8.03
C VAL A 63 -22.50 -11.16 7.86
N TYR A 64 -21.95 -12.32 7.53
CA TYR A 64 -20.54 -12.52 7.19
C TYR A 64 -20.42 -13.07 5.76
N PRO A 65 -20.55 -12.22 4.74
CA PRO A 65 -20.42 -12.67 3.36
C PRO A 65 -19.01 -13.23 3.12
N ALA A 66 -18.93 -14.45 2.60
CA ALA A 66 -17.68 -15.09 2.19
C ALA A 66 -17.42 -14.93 0.69
N THR A 67 -18.42 -14.50 -0.08
CA THR A 67 -18.34 -14.28 -1.52
C THR A 67 -18.86 -12.90 -1.92
N GLU A 68 -18.41 -12.41 -3.08
CA GLU A 68 -18.93 -11.17 -3.66
C GLU A 68 -20.45 -11.25 -3.87
N GLU A 69 -20.97 -12.40 -4.29
CA GLU A 69 -22.40 -12.59 -4.51
C GLU A 69 -23.20 -12.53 -3.21
N GLU A 70 -22.71 -13.16 -2.13
CA GLU A 70 -23.34 -13.02 -0.81
C GLU A 70 -23.35 -11.58 -0.31
N LEU A 71 -22.26 -10.83 -0.56
CA LEU A 71 -22.17 -9.41 -0.20
C LEU A 71 -23.18 -8.60 -1.01
N ARG A 72 -23.25 -8.84 -2.33
CA ARG A 72 -24.19 -8.17 -3.24
C ARG A 72 -25.64 -8.42 -2.83
N LEU A 73 -25.99 -9.67 -2.52
CA LEU A 73 -27.33 -10.04 -2.06
C LEU A 73 -27.68 -9.42 -0.71
N ALA A 74 -26.73 -9.39 0.24
CA ALA A 74 -26.94 -8.77 1.54
C ALA A 74 -27.20 -7.25 1.40
N VAL A 75 -26.40 -6.56 0.58
CA VAL A 75 -26.57 -5.12 0.32
C VAL A 75 -27.87 -4.85 -0.44
N ALA A 76 -28.20 -5.66 -1.45
CA ALA A 76 -29.43 -5.52 -2.23
C ALA A 76 -30.68 -5.69 -1.34
N ASN A 77 -30.70 -6.71 -0.47
CA ASN A 77 -31.79 -6.93 0.47
C ASN A 77 -31.94 -5.76 1.47
N ALA A 78 -30.82 -5.28 2.02
CA ALA A 78 -30.84 -4.13 2.91
C ALA A 78 -31.41 -2.88 2.21
N ASN A 79 -31.02 -2.64 0.95
CA ASN A 79 -31.52 -1.53 0.15
C ASN A 79 -33.02 -1.66 -0.16
N GLN A 80 -33.48 -2.85 -0.59
CA GLN A 80 -34.89 -3.11 -0.88
C GLN A 80 -35.81 -2.88 0.33
N ASN A 81 -35.29 -3.10 1.54
CA ASN A 81 -36.01 -2.94 2.79
C ASN A 81 -35.70 -1.62 3.53
N ASN A 82 -35.00 -0.69 2.89
CA ASN A 82 -34.60 0.61 3.48
C ASN A 82 -33.87 0.48 4.83
N LEU A 83 -32.99 -0.51 4.98
CA LEU A 83 -32.22 -0.77 6.19
C LEU A 83 -30.89 -0.01 6.18
N LYS A 84 -30.48 0.48 7.35
CA LYS A 84 -29.12 1.02 7.54
C LYS A 84 -28.12 -0.12 7.70
N VAL A 85 -27.07 -0.11 6.89
CA VAL A 85 -25.98 -1.10 6.95
C VAL A 85 -24.76 -0.51 7.65
N LYS A 86 -24.05 -1.32 8.44
CA LYS A 86 -22.77 -0.97 9.06
C LYS A 86 -21.75 -2.05 8.78
N PHE A 87 -20.54 -1.64 8.42
CA PHE A 87 -19.43 -2.54 8.12
C PHE A 87 -18.51 -2.64 9.33
N LYS A 88 -18.15 -3.87 9.73
CA LYS A 88 -17.00 -4.08 10.60
C LYS A 88 -15.76 -3.85 9.76
N LEU A 89 -15.03 -2.78 10.06
CA LEU A 89 -13.75 -2.52 9.43
C LEU A 89 -12.71 -3.50 9.96
N GLU A 90 -11.77 -3.85 9.09
CA GLU A 90 -10.59 -4.60 9.46
C GLU A 90 -9.78 -3.81 10.51
N GLY A 91 -9.29 -4.51 11.53
CA GLY A 91 -8.47 -3.90 12.57
C GLY A 91 -7.22 -3.26 11.98
N ALA A 92 -6.67 -2.23 12.63
CA ALA A 92 -5.46 -1.59 12.13
C ALA A 92 -4.27 -2.56 12.17
N PHE A 93 -3.54 -2.65 11.06
CA PHE A 93 -2.32 -3.45 10.93
C PHE A 93 -1.23 -2.67 10.19
N LYS A 94 -0.01 -3.19 10.18
CA LYS A 94 1.10 -2.64 9.40
C LYS A 94 1.37 -3.49 8.17
N ARG A 95 1.96 -2.88 7.14
CA ARG A 95 2.45 -3.56 5.96
C ARG A 95 3.95 -3.42 5.85
N SER A 96 4.59 -4.47 5.36
CA SER A 96 6.00 -4.52 5.01
C SER A 96 6.12 -4.67 3.51
N ILE A 97 6.61 -3.64 2.84
CA ILE A 97 6.68 -3.58 1.37
C ILE A 97 8.14 -3.63 0.92
N THR A 98 8.44 -4.55 0.01
CA THR A 98 9.69 -4.59 -0.76
C THR A 98 9.37 -4.68 -2.25
N LEU A 99 9.96 -3.82 -3.07
CA LEU A 99 9.89 -3.94 -4.53
C LEU A 99 11.21 -4.53 -5.02
N ASN A 100 11.12 -5.64 -5.76
CA ASN A 100 12.28 -6.33 -6.31
C ASN A 100 12.24 -6.28 -7.84
N PHE A 101 13.24 -5.62 -8.42
CA PHE A 101 13.39 -5.47 -9.87
C PHE A 101 14.28 -6.60 -10.38
N THR A 102 13.69 -7.56 -11.08
CA THR A 102 14.35 -8.76 -11.60
C THR A 102 14.16 -8.86 -13.10
N LYS A 103 14.84 -9.82 -13.74
CA LYS A 103 14.44 -10.25 -15.07
C LYS A 103 13.02 -10.81 -15.05
N ASP A 104 12.38 -10.84 -16.21
CA ASP A 104 11.03 -11.41 -16.39
C ASP A 104 11.01 -12.90 -16.74
N GLU A 105 12.14 -13.58 -16.60
CA GLU A 105 12.23 -15.04 -16.68
C GLU A 105 11.32 -15.68 -15.60
N GLY A 106 10.43 -16.61 -15.98
CA GLY A 106 9.60 -17.39 -15.05
C GLY A 106 8.28 -16.76 -14.58
N ILE A 107 7.95 -15.49 -14.92
CA ILE A 107 6.69 -14.86 -14.46
C ILE A 107 5.45 -15.73 -14.78
N GLU A 108 5.39 -16.30 -15.97
CA GLU A 108 4.30 -17.14 -16.49
C GLU A 108 3.99 -18.37 -15.63
N ASP A 109 4.94 -18.79 -14.81
CA ASP A 109 4.83 -19.97 -13.94
C ASP A 109 4.77 -19.57 -12.46
N GLU A 110 5.36 -18.44 -12.08
CA GLU A 110 5.50 -18.01 -10.68
C GLU A 110 4.37 -17.10 -10.16
N TYR A 111 3.65 -16.40 -11.05
CA TYR A 111 2.70 -15.35 -10.64
C TYR A 111 1.60 -15.87 -9.68
N MET A 112 1.13 -17.11 -9.86
CA MET A 112 0.11 -17.71 -8.99
C MET A 112 0.63 -17.90 -7.57
N GLU A 113 1.82 -18.47 -7.43
CA GLU A 113 2.42 -18.71 -6.11
C GLU A 113 2.78 -17.39 -5.42
N HIS A 114 3.23 -16.38 -6.19
CA HIS A 114 3.41 -15.03 -5.66
C HIS A 114 2.11 -14.45 -5.09
N GLY A 115 1.01 -14.51 -5.86
CA GLY A 115 -0.30 -14.00 -5.43
C GLY A 115 -0.90 -14.75 -4.24
N LYS A 116 -0.63 -16.05 -4.11
CA LYS A 116 -1.03 -16.84 -2.92
C LYS A 116 -0.18 -16.51 -1.68
N LYS A 117 1.12 -16.25 -1.88
CA LYS A 117 2.08 -16.07 -0.79
C LYS A 117 1.98 -14.68 -0.14
N TYR A 118 1.64 -13.65 -0.91
CA TYR A 118 1.62 -12.26 -0.43
C TYR A 118 0.20 -11.69 -0.53
N GLU A 119 -0.41 -11.40 0.63
CA GLU A 119 -1.79 -10.89 0.74
C GLU A 119 -2.06 -9.66 -0.15
N PHE A 120 -1.05 -8.82 -0.34
CA PHE A 120 -1.13 -7.65 -1.22
C PHE A 120 -0.04 -7.64 -2.29
N GLY A 121 0.38 -8.84 -2.72
CA GLY A 121 1.36 -9.02 -3.77
C GLY A 121 0.90 -8.41 -5.09
N ASP A 122 1.86 -7.95 -5.88
CA ASP A 122 1.66 -7.36 -7.20
C ASP A 122 2.90 -7.61 -8.05
N ILE A 123 2.73 -7.71 -9.36
CA ILE A 123 3.81 -7.87 -10.32
C ILE A 123 3.67 -6.79 -11.40
N GLY A 124 4.54 -5.79 -11.32
CA GLY A 124 4.69 -4.83 -12.42
C GLY A 124 5.56 -5.43 -13.52
N TRP A 125 5.01 -5.65 -14.71
CA TRP A 125 5.77 -6.23 -15.83
C TRP A 125 6.07 -5.18 -16.92
N TYR A 126 7.32 -5.15 -17.35
CA TYR A 126 7.82 -4.25 -18.40
C TYR A 126 8.43 -5.09 -19.53
N PRO A 127 7.61 -5.58 -20.48
CA PRO A 127 8.04 -6.56 -21.47
C PRO A 127 9.25 -6.09 -22.27
N SER A 128 9.22 -4.87 -22.82
CA SER A 128 10.31 -4.31 -23.64
C SER A 128 11.63 -4.12 -22.90
N ALA A 129 11.59 -4.09 -21.55
CA ALA A 129 12.76 -3.99 -20.70
C ALA A 129 13.18 -5.35 -20.11
N TYR A 130 12.52 -6.46 -20.49
CA TYR A 130 12.75 -7.80 -19.95
C TYR A 130 12.75 -7.83 -18.41
N THR A 131 11.92 -6.97 -17.79
CA THR A 131 11.97 -6.70 -16.35
C THR A 131 10.62 -6.98 -15.68
N ALA A 132 10.68 -7.71 -14.57
CA ALA A 132 9.59 -7.91 -13.62
C ALA A 132 9.86 -7.10 -12.36
N VAL A 133 8.81 -6.55 -11.75
CA VAL A 133 8.88 -5.87 -10.46
C VAL A 133 7.94 -6.57 -9.50
N TYR A 134 8.48 -7.48 -8.69
CA TYR A 134 7.73 -8.18 -7.66
C TYR A 134 7.53 -7.28 -6.44
N ARG A 135 6.29 -7.12 -6.02
CA ARG A 135 5.92 -6.44 -4.77
C ARG A 135 5.71 -7.49 -3.69
N TYR A 136 6.70 -7.66 -2.84
CA TYR A 136 6.54 -8.44 -1.62
C TYR A 136 5.86 -7.58 -0.57
N ASP A 137 4.61 -7.90 -0.27
CA ASP A 137 3.76 -7.10 0.61
C ASP A 137 3.06 -7.98 1.63
N GLN A 138 3.49 -7.84 2.89
CA GLN A 138 3.05 -8.69 3.98
C GLN A 138 2.37 -7.88 5.07
N ARG A 139 1.30 -8.44 5.61
CA ARG A 139 0.68 -7.98 6.84
C ARG A 139 1.59 -8.24 8.04
N LEU A 140 1.72 -7.24 8.90
CA LEU A 140 2.46 -7.26 10.15
C LEU A 140 1.59 -6.79 11.32
N PRO A 141 1.89 -7.23 12.55
CA PRO A 141 1.24 -6.72 13.76
C PRO A 141 1.39 -5.20 13.88
N LEU A 142 0.37 -4.55 14.46
CA LEU A 142 0.35 -3.10 14.67
C LEU A 142 1.53 -2.60 15.53
N THR A 143 2.05 -3.46 16.41
CA THR A 143 3.19 -3.20 17.31
C THR A 143 4.54 -3.14 16.61
N THR A 144 4.64 -3.59 15.35
CA THR A 144 5.89 -3.54 14.58
C THR A 144 6.39 -2.10 14.44
N SER A 145 7.68 -1.82 14.62
CA SER A 145 8.22 -0.48 14.41
C SER A 145 8.20 -0.08 12.92
N GLY A 146 7.95 1.21 12.65
CA GLY A 146 7.88 1.76 11.30
C GLY A 146 6.73 2.73 11.11
N ASP A 147 7.00 3.87 10.49
CA ASP A 147 6.01 4.92 10.22
C ASP A 147 6.11 5.38 8.77
N ALA A 148 6.30 4.41 7.88
CA ALA A 148 6.39 4.67 6.46
C ALA A 148 5.06 5.06 5.84
N VAL A 149 5.16 5.68 4.67
CA VAL A 149 4.01 6.06 3.83
C VAL A 149 4.29 5.66 2.39
N ASN A 150 3.22 5.41 1.66
CA ASN A 150 3.24 5.38 0.21
C ASN A 150 2.78 6.75 -0.30
N ASP A 151 3.70 7.55 -0.79
CA ASP A 151 3.38 8.77 -1.52
C ASP A 151 3.60 8.50 -3.00
N PHE A 152 2.75 7.67 -3.59
CA PHE A 152 2.88 7.20 -4.97
C PHE A 152 3.21 8.33 -5.95
N LEU A 153 4.24 8.14 -6.78
CA LEU A 153 4.76 9.13 -7.72
C LEU A 153 3.68 9.82 -8.56
N GLY A 154 2.71 9.05 -9.06
CA GLY A 154 1.64 9.58 -9.91
C GLY A 154 0.77 10.60 -9.20
N PHE A 155 0.65 10.54 -7.87
CA PHE A 155 -0.21 11.41 -7.05
C PHE A 155 0.57 12.43 -6.21
N GLN A 156 1.87 12.57 -6.48
CA GLN A 156 2.70 13.66 -5.93
C GLN A 156 2.50 14.95 -6.71
N SER A 157 2.72 16.09 -6.03
CA SER A 157 2.80 17.39 -6.72
C SER A 157 3.96 17.39 -7.71
N GLN A 158 3.68 17.70 -8.96
CA GLN A 158 4.66 17.76 -10.04
C GLN A 158 4.89 19.22 -10.45
N SER A 159 6.10 19.52 -10.90
CA SER A 159 6.38 20.81 -11.55
C SER A 159 5.55 20.95 -12.83
N VAL A 160 4.90 22.11 -13.01
CA VAL A 160 4.18 22.47 -14.23
C VAL A 160 5.08 22.35 -15.46
N LEU A 161 6.34 22.78 -15.34
CA LEU A 161 7.33 22.69 -16.41
C LEU A 161 7.63 21.24 -16.78
N VAL A 162 7.92 20.40 -15.79
CA VAL A 162 8.25 18.97 -16.02
C VAL A 162 7.07 18.22 -16.63
N SER A 163 5.87 18.39 -16.08
CA SER A 163 4.65 17.75 -16.60
C SER A 163 4.35 18.17 -18.03
N SER A 164 4.46 19.48 -18.34
CA SER A 164 4.17 20.01 -19.67
C SER A 164 5.22 19.58 -20.70
N ALA A 165 6.50 19.59 -20.32
CA ALA A 165 7.60 19.13 -21.17
C ALA A 165 7.47 17.63 -21.49
N THR A 166 7.18 16.81 -20.48
CA THR A 166 6.95 15.37 -20.66
C THR A 166 5.82 15.10 -21.65
N ARG A 167 4.68 15.81 -21.50
CA ARG A 167 3.57 15.66 -22.45
C ARG A 167 3.91 16.15 -23.85
N ALA A 168 4.70 17.21 -23.99
CA ALA A 168 5.14 17.71 -25.29
C ALA A 168 6.02 16.69 -26.02
N ILE A 169 6.97 16.07 -25.31
CA ILE A 169 7.83 15.00 -25.86
C ILE A 169 6.98 13.77 -26.22
N GLU A 170 6.03 13.38 -25.37
CA GLU A 170 5.13 12.26 -25.67
C GLU A 170 4.34 12.51 -26.96
N LYS A 171 3.78 13.71 -27.12
CA LYS A 171 3.05 14.12 -28.34
C LYS A 171 3.95 14.11 -29.58
N LEU A 172 5.19 14.57 -29.46
CA LEU A 172 6.15 14.58 -30.56
C LEU A 172 6.47 13.14 -31.02
N ASN A 173 6.69 12.24 -30.05
CA ASN A 173 6.93 10.83 -30.37
C ASN A 173 5.69 10.17 -30.98
N GLU A 174 4.49 10.52 -30.51
CA GLU A 174 3.22 10.08 -31.10
C GLU A 174 3.05 10.56 -32.55
N SER A 175 3.24 11.86 -32.80
CA SER A 175 3.07 12.43 -34.14
C SER A 175 4.06 11.88 -35.15
N ASN A 176 5.30 11.64 -34.71
CA ASN A 176 6.36 11.11 -35.56
C ASN A 176 6.36 9.59 -35.65
N ARG A 177 5.46 8.90 -34.92
CA ARG A 177 5.46 7.44 -34.75
C ARG A 177 6.84 6.92 -34.30
N ASP A 178 7.52 7.69 -33.45
CA ASP A 178 8.84 7.37 -32.93
C ASP A 178 8.73 6.33 -31.79
N VAL A 179 8.79 5.06 -32.20
CA VAL A 179 8.79 3.92 -31.28
C VAL A 179 10.01 3.93 -30.36
N LYS A 180 11.19 4.32 -30.88
CA LYS A 180 12.44 4.33 -30.09
C LYS A 180 12.37 5.39 -28.99
N GLY A 181 11.88 6.59 -29.33
CA GLY A 181 11.63 7.66 -28.37
C GLY A 181 10.66 7.23 -27.25
N LYS A 182 9.54 6.58 -27.60
CA LYS A 182 8.59 6.05 -26.60
C LYS A 182 9.22 4.99 -25.69
N CYS A 183 9.96 4.03 -26.25
CA CYS A 183 10.66 3.01 -25.46
C CYS A 183 11.69 3.66 -24.51
N LYS A 184 12.43 4.68 -24.96
CA LYS A 184 13.41 5.37 -24.13
C LYS A 184 12.78 6.15 -22.97
N MET A 185 11.63 6.79 -23.24
CA MET A 185 10.85 7.44 -22.18
C MET A 185 10.35 6.44 -21.15
N ALA A 186 9.83 5.28 -21.59
CA ALA A 186 9.36 4.22 -20.70
C ALA A 186 10.50 3.65 -19.83
N GLU A 187 11.68 3.41 -20.41
CA GLU A 187 12.88 2.97 -19.68
C GLU A 187 13.31 4.01 -18.63
N THR A 188 13.34 5.29 -19.01
CA THR A 188 13.70 6.39 -18.09
C THR A 188 12.73 6.46 -16.92
N PHE A 189 11.42 6.36 -17.19
CA PHE A 189 10.39 6.35 -16.16
C PHE A 189 10.54 5.16 -15.22
N MET A 190 10.87 3.98 -15.75
CA MET A 190 11.16 2.76 -15.01
C MET A 190 12.34 2.93 -14.03
N VAL A 191 13.47 3.46 -14.52
CA VAL A 191 14.65 3.74 -13.69
C VAL A 191 14.32 4.76 -12.60
N TYR A 192 13.60 5.82 -12.96
CA TYR A 192 13.18 6.83 -11.99
C TYR A 192 12.27 6.22 -10.91
N ARG A 193 11.29 5.39 -11.29
CA ARG A 193 10.42 4.65 -10.37
C ARG A 193 11.23 3.79 -9.39
N LYS A 194 12.27 3.10 -9.88
CA LYS A 194 13.18 2.31 -9.04
C LYS A 194 13.94 3.18 -8.03
N LEU A 195 14.49 4.32 -8.47
CA LEU A 195 15.28 5.22 -7.63
C LEU A 195 14.50 5.78 -6.44
N ILE A 196 13.23 6.13 -6.65
CA ILE A 196 12.38 6.71 -5.60
C ILE A 196 11.47 5.69 -4.92
N ALA A 197 11.71 4.39 -5.12
CA ALA A 197 10.90 3.30 -4.60
C ALA A 197 9.39 3.45 -4.89
N ASN A 198 9.06 3.91 -6.08
CA ASN A 198 7.69 4.21 -6.53
C ASN A 198 6.91 5.18 -5.62
N GLY A 199 7.60 5.98 -4.80
CA GLY A 199 6.98 6.89 -3.84
C GLY A 199 6.92 6.39 -2.39
N LEU A 200 7.45 5.19 -2.10
CA LEU A 200 7.59 4.70 -0.74
C LEU A 200 8.62 5.53 0.03
N LYS A 201 8.27 5.96 1.26
CA LYS A 201 9.14 6.79 2.11
C LYS A 201 9.27 6.17 3.50
N ASN A 202 10.49 6.04 3.99
CA ASN A 202 10.74 5.68 5.39
C ASN A 202 10.62 6.95 6.25
N LYS A 203 10.05 6.81 7.46
CA LYS A 203 9.84 7.93 8.40
C LYS A 203 9.15 9.15 7.76
N LYS A 204 8.26 8.93 6.78
CA LYS A 204 7.47 9.97 6.06
C LYS A 204 8.26 10.95 5.19
N LEU A 205 9.59 10.85 5.10
CA LEU A 205 10.43 11.87 4.46
C LEU A 205 10.97 11.41 3.09
N ILE A 206 11.85 10.42 3.11
CA ILE A 206 12.55 9.93 1.91
C ILE A 206 12.63 8.41 1.93
N PHE A 207 12.84 7.81 0.76
CA PHE A 207 13.20 6.41 0.68
C PHE A 207 14.64 6.22 1.19
N THR A 208 14.84 5.25 2.08
CA THR A 208 16.15 4.89 2.65
C THR A 208 16.47 3.41 2.50
N GLY A 209 15.49 2.58 2.17
CA GLY A 209 15.67 1.14 1.98
C GLY A 209 14.41 0.32 2.21
N TYR A 210 14.47 -0.92 1.75
CA TYR A 210 13.46 -1.95 1.99
C TYR A 210 13.85 -2.83 3.20
N PRO A 211 12.86 -3.47 3.88
CA PRO A 211 11.43 -3.28 3.68
C PRO A 211 10.95 -1.92 4.23
N VAL A 212 9.92 -1.37 3.59
CA VAL A 212 9.26 -0.15 4.03
C VAL A 212 8.06 -0.55 4.89
N ILE A 213 8.08 -0.17 6.17
CA ILE A 213 7.07 -0.58 7.15
C ILE A 213 6.21 0.60 7.59
N GLY A 214 4.90 0.52 7.36
CA GLY A 214 3.94 1.57 7.70
C GLY A 214 2.54 1.01 7.98
N THR A 215 1.62 1.85 8.46
CA THR A 215 0.23 1.43 8.70
C THR A 215 -0.50 1.18 7.38
N GLN A 216 -1.42 0.20 7.34
CA GLN A 216 -2.16 -0.13 6.11
C GLN A 216 -2.75 1.10 5.43
N ALA A 217 -3.43 1.97 6.18
CA ALA A 217 -4.02 3.20 5.63
C ALA A 217 -3.00 4.10 4.93
N LYS A 218 -1.78 4.23 5.47
CA LYS A 218 -0.70 5.05 4.90
C LYS A 218 0.06 4.37 3.78
N MET A 219 0.01 3.04 3.70
CA MET A 219 0.67 2.26 2.65
C MET A 219 -0.24 2.04 1.42
N GLN A 220 -1.57 2.09 1.62
CA GLN A 220 -2.56 1.91 0.56
C GLN A 220 -2.91 3.21 -0.18
N THR A 221 -2.84 4.37 0.48
CA THR A 221 -3.34 5.64 -0.06
C THR A 221 -2.23 6.62 -0.40
N SER A 222 -2.42 7.42 -1.44
CA SER A 222 -1.57 8.54 -1.82
C SER A 222 -2.44 9.65 -2.44
N GLY A 223 -1.95 10.89 -2.43
CA GLY A 223 -2.71 12.07 -2.86
C GLY A 223 -2.08 13.39 -2.46
N SER A 224 -0.76 13.43 -2.26
CA SER A 224 -0.09 14.62 -1.71
C SER A 224 -0.21 15.85 -2.59
N CYS A 225 -0.43 15.68 -3.91
CA CYS A 225 -0.62 16.79 -4.85
C CYS A 225 -1.82 17.69 -4.51
N LEU A 226 -2.86 17.15 -3.87
CA LEU A 226 -4.06 17.90 -3.47
C LEU A 226 -3.80 18.88 -2.33
N TYR A 227 -2.68 18.73 -1.62
CA TYR A 227 -2.32 19.55 -0.46
C TYR A 227 -1.16 20.52 -0.79
N SER A 228 -0.89 20.76 -2.07
CA SER A 228 0.16 21.69 -2.51
C SER A 228 -0.14 23.12 -2.03
N SER A 229 0.89 23.84 -1.58
CA SER A 229 0.74 25.22 -1.09
C SER A 229 0.30 26.16 -2.21
N PRO A 230 -0.68 27.07 -1.97
CA PRO A 230 -1.03 28.13 -2.92
C PRO A 230 0.16 29.05 -3.29
N LEU A 231 1.19 29.12 -2.44
CA LEU A 231 2.41 29.88 -2.68
C LEU A 231 3.36 29.22 -3.70
N ARG A 232 3.06 27.98 -4.12
CA ARG A 232 3.81 27.21 -5.13
C ARG A 232 2.94 26.95 -6.35
N PRO A 233 2.58 28.00 -7.12
CA PRO A 233 1.77 27.84 -8.33
C PRO A 233 2.49 27.06 -9.44
N ASP A 234 3.80 26.86 -9.29
CA ASP A 234 4.63 26.03 -10.16
C ASP A 234 4.45 24.52 -9.90
N LEU A 235 3.72 24.13 -8.86
CA LEU A 235 3.42 22.74 -8.51
C LEU A 235 1.94 22.43 -8.67
N THR A 236 1.63 21.27 -9.25
CA THR A 236 0.25 20.82 -9.45
C THR A 236 0.14 19.30 -9.53
N CYS A 237 -1.06 18.74 -9.43
CA CYS A 237 -1.30 17.36 -9.84
C CYS A 237 -1.02 17.21 -11.34
N GLY A 238 -0.43 16.09 -11.75
CA GLY A 238 0.01 15.90 -13.15
C GLY A 238 -1.10 16.05 -14.20
N TRP A 239 -2.36 15.81 -13.81
CA TRP A 239 -3.57 15.87 -14.64
C TRP A 239 -4.36 17.18 -14.50
N ASP A 240 -3.82 18.22 -13.87
CA ASP A 240 -4.53 19.49 -13.70
C ASP A 240 -4.93 20.09 -15.06
N PRO A 241 -6.23 20.34 -15.30
CA PRO A 241 -6.74 20.75 -16.59
C PRO A 241 -6.31 22.16 -17.01
N ARG A 242 -5.79 22.96 -16.07
CA ARG A 242 -5.31 24.32 -16.34
C ARG A 242 -3.98 24.34 -17.06
N ILE A 243 -3.25 23.22 -17.07
CA ILE A 243 -1.96 23.08 -17.74
C ILE A 243 -2.04 22.05 -18.87
N LYS A 244 -1.12 22.12 -19.83
CA LYS A 244 -0.95 21.09 -20.86
C LYS A 244 -0.12 19.91 -20.31
N GLY A 245 -0.53 19.40 -19.15
CA GLY A 245 0.19 18.41 -18.35
C GLY A 245 0.03 16.97 -18.84
N LEU A 246 0.28 16.03 -17.92
CA LEU A 246 0.27 14.60 -18.18
C LEU A 246 -1.15 14.10 -18.49
N LYS A 247 -1.24 13.08 -19.34
CA LYS A 247 -2.48 12.35 -19.60
C LYS A 247 -2.30 10.90 -19.20
N PHE A 248 -3.24 10.38 -18.44
CA PHE A 248 -3.24 8.99 -17.99
C PHE A 248 -4.42 8.28 -18.64
N TYR A 249 -4.13 7.13 -19.25
CA TYR A 249 -5.12 6.23 -19.80
C TYR A 249 -4.90 4.88 -19.15
N GLU A 250 -5.85 4.47 -18.31
CA GLU A 250 -5.83 3.16 -17.70
C GLU A 250 -6.72 2.23 -18.53
N THR A 251 -6.10 1.30 -19.23
CA THR A 251 -6.79 0.19 -19.88
C THR A 251 -6.52 -1.07 -19.07
N THR A 252 -7.57 -1.84 -18.81
CA THR A 252 -7.45 -3.09 -18.05
C THR A 252 -8.05 -4.22 -18.87
N ALA A 253 -7.27 -5.29 -19.02
CA ALA A 253 -7.77 -6.57 -19.49
C ALA A 253 -7.77 -7.53 -18.30
N ILE A 254 -8.84 -8.31 -18.16
CA ILE A 254 -9.02 -9.27 -17.08
C ILE A 254 -9.00 -10.66 -17.70
N PHE A 255 -8.09 -11.51 -17.22
CA PHE A 255 -7.95 -12.88 -17.67
C PHE A 255 -8.23 -13.84 -16.50
N PRO A 256 -8.85 -15.01 -16.76
CA PRO A 256 -8.84 -16.09 -15.78
C PRO A 256 -7.41 -16.42 -15.38
N ALA A 257 -7.14 -16.62 -14.09
CA ALA A 257 -5.79 -16.92 -13.62
C ALA A 257 -5.17 -18.07 -14.42
N SER A 258 -5.90 -19.16 -14.63
CA SER A 258 -5.46 -20.32 -15.44
C SER A 258 -5.02 -20.03 -16.88
N LYS A 259 -5.35 -18.86 -17.44
CA LYS A 259 -4.97 -18.42 -18.80
C LYS A 259 -3.88 -17.35 -18.82
N PHE A 260 -3.52 -16.79 -17.66
CA PHE A 260 -2.59 -15.67 -17.60
C PHE A 260 -1.16 -16.06 -17.99
N GLY A 261 -0.71 -17.28 -17.64
CA GLY A 261 0.59 -17.80 -18.06
C GLY A 261 0.72 -17.91 -19.59
N ASP A 262 -0.34 -18.37 -20.27
CA ASP A 262 -0.36 -18.44 -21.74
C ASP A 262 -0.29 -17.05 -22.38
N PHE A 263 -1.04 -16.09 -21.81
CA PHE A 263 -0.97 -14.69 -22.23
C PHE A 263 0.45 -14.11 -22.11
N ILE A 264 1.14 -14.34 -20.99
CA ILE A 264 2.53 -13.89 -20.81
C ILE A 264 3.44 -14.50 -21.87
N ARG A 265 3.32 -15.82 -22.13
CA ARG A 265 4.11 -16.52 -23.15
C ARG A 265 3.90 -15.93 -24.54
N ASP A 266 2.67 -15.63 -24.91
CA ASP A 266 2.38 -15.04 -26.23
C ASP A 266 2.90 -13.60 -26.36
N VAL A 267 2.78 -12.78 -25.31
CA VAL A 267 3.37 -11.43 -25.31
C VAL A 267 4.90 -11.48 -25.36
N LYS A 268 5.54 -12.43 -24.68
CA LYS A 268 7.00 -12.65 -24.79
C LYS A 268 7.41 -13.03 -26.22
N LYS A 269 6.69 -13.95 -26.87
CA LYS A 269 6.93 -14.28 -28.30
C LYS A 269 6.86 -13.03 -29.17
N LEU A 270 5.82 -12.21 -29.00
CA LEU A 270 5.65 -10.97 -29.77
C LEU A 270 6.78 -9.98 -29.53
N ARG A 271 7.21 -9.80 -28.27
CA ARG A 271 8.37 -8.96 -27.93
C ARG A 271 9.62 -9.46 -28.64
N ASP A 272 9.88 -10.77 -28.60
CA ASP A 272 11.13 -11.36 -29.09
C ASP A 272 11.21 -11.38 -30.64
N LEU A 273 10.09 -11.14 -31.34
CA LEU A 273 10.03 -10.92 -32.79
C LEU A 273 10.52 -9.53 -33.21
N ILE A 274 10.48 -8.54 -32.32
CA ILE A 274 10.85 -7.16 -32.60
C ILE A 274 12.27 -6.94 -32.06
N LYS A 275 13.28 -7.23 -32.90
CA LYS A 275 14.69 -6.90 -32.64
C LYS A 275 15.08 -5.57 -33.26
#